data_AF-A0A7V2CLS3-F1
#
_entry.id   AF-A0A7V2CLS3-F1
#
_cell.length_a   1.000
_cell.length_b   1.000
_cell.length_c   1.000
_cell.angle_alpha   90.00
_cell.angle_beta   90.00
_cell.angle_gamma   90.00
#
_symmetry.space_group_name_H-M   'P 1'
#
loop_
_entity.id
_entity.type
_entity.pdbx_description
1 polymer ?
#
loop_
_entity_poly.entity_id
_entity_poly.type
_entity_poly.pdbx_seq_one_letter_code
_entity_poly.pdbx_strand_id
1 'polypeptide(L)' 'MKRRHDSRPLPATPTLALPGSPEKLAVLEARAAAGVQLFHPRDGDSADRPQPLPPGGLYFRPCAGRPASIALDGERATVF' A
#
# COMPACT_ATOMS: atom_id res chain seq x y z
N MET A 1 -1.79 17.51 -20.29
CA MET A 1 -1.30 16.14 -20.63
C MET A 1 -2.48 15.16 -20.52
N LYS A 2 -2.93 14.53 -21.62
CA LYS A 2 -3.99 13.51 -21.57
C LYS A 2 -3.34 12.16 -21.21
N ARG A 3 -3.77 11.52 -20.13
CA ARG A 3 -3.28 10.17 -19.78
C ARG A 3 -3.64 9.21 -20.92
N ARG A 4 -2.66 8.47 -21.45
CA ARG A 4 -2.92 7.36 -22.37
C ARG A 4 -3.71 6.31 -21.58
N HIS A 5 -4.96 6.05 -21.96
CA HIS A 5 -5.67 4.89 -21.43
C HIS A 5 -4.94 3.63 -21.91
N ASP A 6 -4.67 2.72 -20.98
CA ASP A 6 -4.11 1.41 -21.29
C ASP A 6 -5.14 0.63 -22.13
N SER A 7 -4.75 0.20 -23.33
CA SER A 7 -5.63 -0.51 -24.27
C SER A 7 -5.77 -2.01 -23.94
N ARG A 8 -5.03 -2.50 -22.94
CA ARG A 8 -5.14 -3.89 -22.50
C ARG A 8 -6.53 -4.19 -21.93
N PRO A 9 -7.02 -5.43 -22.07
CA PRO A 9 -8.28 -5.83 -21.47
C PRO A 9 -8.23 -5.70 -19.94
N LEU A 10 -9.36 -5.33 -19.35
CA LEU A 10 -9.51 -5.26 -17.90
C LEU A 10 -9.45 -6.68 -17.30
N PRO A 11 -8.76 -6.91 -16.17
CA PRO A 11 -8.85 -8.19 -15.49
C PRO A 11 -10.30 -8.47 -15.08
N ALA A 12 -10.74 -9.74 -15.18
CA ALA A 12 -12.13 -10.12 -14.96
C ALA A 12 -12.62 -9.87 -13.52
N THR A 13 -11.74 -9.99 -12.53
CA THR A 13 -12.07 -9.82 -11.12
C THR A 13 -11.08 -8.89 -10.41
N PRO A 14 -11.56 -8.05 -9.48
CA PRO A 14 -10.67 -7.32 -8.58
C PRO A 14 -9.93 -8.28 -7.66
N THR A 15 -8.81 -7.84 -7.12
CA THR A 15 -8.12 -8.55 -6.03
C THR A 15 -8.39 -7.89 -4.70
N LEU A 16 -8.59 -8.74 -3.69
CA LEU A 16 -8.74 -8.37 -2.28
C LEU A 16 -7.40 -8.38 -1.52
N ALA A 17 -6.30 -8.75 -2.18
CA ALA A 17 -4.98 -8.75 -1.55
C ALA A 17 -4.57 -7.34 -1.11
N LEU A 18 -4.00 -7.25 0.09
CA LEU A 18 -3.63 -5.97 0.70
C LEU A 18 -2.52 -5.27 -0.10
N PRO A 19 -2.48 -3.92 -0.10
CA PRO A 19 -1.37 -3.19 -0.69
C PRO A 19 -0.02 -3.61 -0.07
N GLY A 20 0.95 -3.95 -0.92
CA GLY A 20 2.30 -4.35 -0.48
C GLY A 20 2.43 -5.80 0.00
N SER A 21 1.34 -6.57 0.03
CA SER A 21 1.42 -8.00 0.37
C SER A 21 2.03 -8.82 -0.79
N PRO A 22 2.72 -9.93 -0.50
CA PRO A 22 3.27 -10.80 -1.54
C PRO A 22 2.17 -11.42 -2.42
N GLU A 23 0.98 -11.67 -1.89
CA GLU A 23 -0.17 -12.16 -2.66
C GLU A 23 -0.63 -11.13 -3.69
N LYS A 24 -0.58 -9.83 -3.35
CA LYS A 24 -0.89 -8.76 -4.31
C LYS A 24 0.12 -8.76 -5.44
N LEU A 25 1.42 -8.94 -5.14
CA LEU A 25 2.47 -9.02 -6.16
C LEU A 25 2.26 -10.21 -7.10
N ALA A 26 1.97 -11.40 -6.56
CA ALA A 26 1.70 -12.59 -7.37
C ALA A 26 0.52 -12.39 -8.34
N VAL A 27 -0.55 -11.71 -7.91
CA VAL A 27 -1.68 -11.37 -8.79
C VAL A 27 -1.25 -10.40 -9.90
N LEU A 28 -0.44 -9.38 -9.58
CA LEU A 28 0.02 -8.41 -10.57
C LEU A 28 0.96 -9.06 -11.60
N GLU A 29 1.83 -9.98 -11.17
CA GLU A 29 2.69 -10.77 -12.05
C GLU A 29 1.88 -11.66 -12.99
N ALA A 30 0.89 -12.38 -12.48
CA ALA A 30 0.00 -13.20 -13.29
C ALA A 30 -0.76 -12.36 -14.34
N ARG A 31 -1.24 -11.17 -13.95
CA ARG A 31 -1.90 -10.22 -14.87
C ARG A 31 -0.95 -9.69 -15.95
N ALA A 32 0.28 -9.36 -15.56
CA ALA A 32 1.31 -8.93 -16.49
C ALA A 32 1.60 -10.02 -17.54
N ALA A 33 1.77 -11.27 -17.09
CA ALA A 33 2.00 -12.42 -17.96
C ALA A 33 0.82 -12.70 -18.90
N ALA A 34 -0.42 -12.47 -18.44
CA ALA A 34 -1.63 -12.61 -19.25
C ALA A 34 -1.90 -11.44 -20.22
N GLY A 35 -1.09 -10.37 -20.18
CA GLY A 35 -1.26 -9.21 -21.04
C GLY A 35 -2.52 -8.37 -20.77
N VAL A 36 -3.12 -8.52 -19.59
CA VAL A 36 -4.26 -7.71 -19.13
C VAL A 36 -3.77 -6.47 -18.37
N GLN A 37 -4.67 -5.55 -18.05
CA GLN A 37 -4.33 -4.43 -17.17
C GLN A 37 -3.89 -4.93 -15.80
N LEU A 38 -2.88 -4.28 -15.22
CA LEU A 38 -2.38 -4.64 -13.90
C LEU A 38 -3.43 -4.36 -12.80
N PHE A 39 -4.20 -3.29 -12.96
CA PHE A 39 -5.15 -2.82 -11.95
C PHE A 39 -6.58 -2.97 -12.44
N HIS A 40 -7.45 -3.44 -11.54
CA HIS A 40 -8.89 -3.30 -11.69
C HIS A 40 -9.35 -2.03 -10.96
N PRO A 41 -10.33 -1.26 -11.46
CA PRO A 41 -10.85 -0.06 -10.78
C PRO A 41 -11.42 -0.32 -9.38
N ARG A 42 -11.80 -1.58 -9.10
CA ARG A 42 -12.28 -2.05 -7.79
C ARG A 42 -11.22 -2.78 -6.96
N ASP A 43 -9.95 -2.78 -7.40
CA ASP A 43 -8.87 -3.30 -6.56
C ASP A 43 -8.78 -2.41 -5.31
N GLY A 44 -8.84 -3.00 -4.12
CA GLY A 44 -8.77 -2.23 -2.87
C GLY A 44 -10.09 -1.62 -2.41
N ASP A 45 -11.23 -1.94 -3.03
CA ASP A 45 -12.58 -1.67 -2.49
C ASP A 45 -12.89 -2.49 -1.21
N SER A 46 -11.88 -3.08 -0.58
CA SER A 46 -11.92 -3.40 0.85
C SER A 46 -12.45 -2.16 1.58
N ALA A 47 -13.46 -2.35 2.43
CA ALA A 47 -14.15 -1.29 3.20
C ALA A 47 -13.23 -0.37 4.04
N ASP A 48 -11.93 -0.62 3.99
CA ASP A 48 -10.82 0.12 4.57
C ASP A 48 -10.29 1.22 3.63
N ARG A 49 -11.20 1.93 2.95
CA ARG A 49 -10.84 3.23 2.37
C ARG A 49 -10.31 4.08 3.52
N PRO A 50 -9.10 4.66 3.44
CA PRO A 50 -8.59 5.46 4.54
C PRO A 50 -9.61 6.55 4.82
N GLN A 51 -10.22 6.47 6.01
CA GLN A 51 -11.02 7.55 6.57
C GLN A 51 -10.15 8.81 6.44
N PRO A 52 -10.71 9.95 5.99
CA PRO A 52 -9.95 11.18 5.98
C PRO A 52 -9.33 11.35 7.37
N LEU A 53 -8.00 11.50 7.42
CA LEU A 53 -7.30 11.67 8.68
C LEU A 53 -7.97 12.82 9.43
N PRO A 54 -8.27 12.67 10.73
CA PRO A 54 -8.75 13.80 11.51
C PRO A 54 -7.73 14.95 11.39
N PRO A 55 -8.19 16.21 11.28
CA PRO A 55 -7.27 17.34 11.22
C PRO A 55 -6.35 17.30 12.45
N GLY A 56 -5.04 17.24 12.21
CA GLY A 56 -4.01 17.15 13.26
C GLY A 56 -3.43 15.75 13.52
N GLY A 57 -3.83 14.71 12.77
CA GLY A 57 -3.22 13.38 12.89
C GLY A 57 -1.77 13.34 12.41
N LEU A 58 -0.84 12.97 13.30
CA LEU A 58 0.55 12.65 12.92
C LEU A 58 0.58 11.28 12.24
N TYR A 59 1.15 11.21 11.03
CA TYR A 59 1.42 9.92 10.37
C TYR A 59 2.66 9.28 11.02
N PHE A 60 2.48 8.19 11.78
CA PHE A 60 3.60 7.32 12.13
C PHE A 60 3.84 6.41 10.93
N ARG A 61 4.98 6.59 10.24
CA ARG A 61 5.43 5.69 9.19
C ARG A 61 6.35 4.66 9.85
N PRO A 62 5.87 3.45 10.22
CA PRO A 62 6.76 2.45 10.76
C PRO A 62 7.66 1.96 9.62
N CYS A 63 8.91 2.44 9.59
CA CYS A 63 9.96 1.71 8.93
C CYS A 63 10.15 0.42 9.74
N ALA A 64 9.75 -0.72 9.17
CA ALA A 64 10.04 -2.03 9.75
C ALA A 64 11.56 -2.17 9.90
N GLY A 65 12.07 -2.18 11.14
CA GLY A 65 13.50 -2.42 11.35
C GLY A 65 14.16 -2.05 12.68
N ARG A 66 13.48 -1.56 13.72
CA ARG A 66 14.06 -1.46 15.09
C ARG A 66 12.97 -1.20 16.13
N PRO A 67 12.84 -1.99 17.21
CA PRO A 67 12.11 -1.54 18.39
C PRO A 67 13.03 -0.57 19.14
N ALA A 68 12.97 0.72 18.81
CA ALA A 68 13.55 1.72 19.69
C ALA A 68 12.56 1.95 20.84
N SER A 69 12.60 1.08 21.85
CA SER A 69 12.09 1.40 23.17
C SER A 69 12.92 2.57 23.71
N ILE A 70 12.43 3.79 23.45
CA ILE A 70 12.92 5.01 24.07
C ILE A 70 12.43 5.03 25.51
N ALA A 71 13.32 4.67 26.44
CA ALA A 71 13.16 5.06 27.84
C ALA A 71 13.38 6.58 27.93
N LEU A 72 12.32 7.31 28.30
CA LEU A 72 12.41 8.72 28.60
C LEU A 72 12.91 8.89 30.02
N ASP A 73 14.23 8.82 30.21
CA ASP A 73 14.86 9.39 31.40
C ASP A 73 15.49 10.73 31.02
N GLY A 74 14.87 11.79 31.51
CA GLY A 74 15.53 13.05 31.89
C GLY A 74 16.26 13.82 30.80
N GLU A 75 17.47 13.41 30.41
CA GLU A 75 18.34 14.23 29.58
C GLU A 75 19.27 13.36 28.72
N ARG A 76 19.19 13.56 27.40
CA ARG A 76 20.03 12.98 26.32
C ARG A 76 19.74 11.53 25.91
N ALA A 77 18.99 11.39 24.82
CA ALA A 77 18.95 10.18 24.02
C ALA A 77 20.33 9.92 23.38
N THR A 78 20.98 8.82 23.74
CA THR A 78 22.19 8.32 23.07
C THR A 78 21.80 7.12 22.22
N VAL A 79 22.13 7.16 20.92
CA VAL A 79 21.84 6.09 19.95
C VAL A 79 23.01 5.11 19.97
N PHE A 80 22.74 3.82 20.22
CA PHE A 80 23.64 2.70 19.91
C PHE A 80 23.14 1.94 18.66
#